data_AF-A0A519MK09-F1
#
_entry.id   AF-A0A519MK09-F1
#
_cell.length_a   1.000
_cell.length_b   1.000
_cell.length_c   1.000
_cell.angle_alpha   90.00
_cell.angle_beta   90.00
_cell.angle_gamma   90.00
#
_symmetry.space_group_name_H-M   'P 1'
#
loop_
_entity.id
_entity.type
_entity.pdbx_description
1 polymer ?
#
loop_
_entity_poly.entity_id
_entity_poly.type
_entity_poly.pdbx_seq_one_letter_code
_entity_poly.pdbx_strand_id
1 'polypeptide(L)' 'MPQDTLKLPELSLILLMGSSGAGKSTFARRLFKPTEIVSSDVCRGLVADDENDQSA' A
#
# COMPACT_ATOMS: atom_id res chain seq x y z
N MET A 1 -6.04 -25.41 6.07
CA MET A 1 -6.64 -24.62 7.16
C MET A 1 -6.50 -23.15 6.78
N PRO A 2 -7.58 -22.37 6.68
CA PRO A 2 -7.46 -20.92 6.58
C PRO A 2 -6.71 -20.39 7.81
N GLN A 3 -5.83 -19.42 7.63
CA GLN A 3 -5.27 -18.65 8.74
C GLN A 3 -6.06 -17.35 8.86
N ASP A 4 -6.78 -17.20 9.96
CA ASP A 4 -7.61 -16.01 10.21
C ASP A 4 -6.80 -14.81 10.72
N THR A 5 -5.51 -14.99 11.00
CA THR A 5 -4.64 -13.94 11.54
C THR A 5 -3.21 -14.08 11.05
N LEU A 6 -2.64 -12.97 10.59
CA LEU A 6 -1.23 -12.85 10.22
C LEU A 6 -0.49 -12.09 11.31
N LYS A 7 0.45 -12.76 12.01
CA LYS A 7 1.31 -12.10 13.00
C LYS A 7 2.56 -11.56 12.33
N LEU A 8 2.90 -10.31 12.64
CA LEU A 8 4.07 -9.62 12.11
C LEU A 8 4.92 -9.09 13.27
N PRO A 9 6.25 -9.06 13.12
CA PRO A 9 7.12 -8.29 14.01
C PRO A 9 6.74 -6.81 14.02
N GLU A 10 7.04 -6.11 15.12
CA GLU A 10 6.80 -4.66 15.23
C GLU A 10 7.52 -3.88 14.12
N LEU A 11 8.80 -4.19 13.88
CA LEU A 11 9.55 -3.63 12.76
C LEU A 11 9.47 -4.56 11.55
N SER A 12 8.57 -4.25 10.63
CA SER A 12 8.34 -5.01 9.41
C SER A 12 8.19 -4.09 8.20
N LEU A 13 8.70 -4.55 7.05
CA LEU A 13 8.33 -3.99 5.75
C LEU A 13 7.21 -4.84 5.15
N ILE A 14 6.04 -4.25 4.95
CA ILE A 14 4.85 -4.93 4.43
C ILE A 14 4.60 -4.46 3.00
N LEU A 15 4.69 -5.39 2.05
CA LEU A 15 4.43 -5.11 0.64
C LEU A 15 3.06 -5.67 0.23
N LEU A 16 2.14 -4.80 -0.15
CA LEU A 16 0.83 -5.20 -0.67
C LEU A 16 0.90 -5.43 -2.18
N MET A 17 0.71 -6.68 -2.59
CA MET A 17 0.75 -7.09 -4.00
C MET A 17 -0.65 -7.44 -4.51
N GLY A 18 -1.01 -6.92 -5.67
CA GLY A 18 -2.31 -7.17 -6.31
C GLY A 18 -2.59 -6.19 -7.44
N SER A 19 -3.49 -6.55 -8.35
CA SER A 19 -3.89 -5.71 -9.49
C SER A 19 -4.47 -4.37 -9.06
N SER A 20 -4.59 -3.42 -10.01
CA SER A 20 -5.40 -2.22 -9.78
C SER A 20 -6.83 -2.63 -9.41
N GLY A 21 -7.43 -1.92 -8.45
CA GLY A 21 -8.76 -2.27 -7.92
C GLY A 21 -8.80 -3.42 -6.90
N ALA A 22 -7.70 -4.15 -6.64
CA ALA A 22 -7.68 -5.24 -5.65
C ALA A 22 -7.86 -4.81 -4.17
N GLY A 23 -8.05 -3.51 -3.90
CA GLY A 23 -8.32 -3.00 -2.56
C GLY A 23 -7.08 -2.76 -1.68
N LYS A 24 -5.86 -2.77 -2.24
CA LYS A 24 -4.59 -2.56 -1.49
C LYS A 24 -4.62 -1.32 -0.60
N SER A 25 -4.94 -0.16 -1.16
CA SER A 25 -4.96 1.12 -0.43
C SER A 25 -6.08 1.16 0.62
N THR A 26 -7.21 0.51 0.34
CA THR A 26 -8.31 0.34 1.32
C THR A 26 -7.88 -0.56 2.48
N PHE A 27 -7.21 -1.67 2.19
CA PHE A 27 -6.66 -2.57 3.21
C PHE A 27 -5.61 -1.88 4.07
N ALA A 28 -4.68 -1.14 3.46
CA ALA A 28 -3.64 -0.40 4.16
C ALA A 28 -4.23 0.64 5.13
N ARG A 29 -5.14 1.49 4.64
CA ARG A 29 -5.80 2.54 5.45
C ARG A 29 -6.64 1.98 6.59
N ARG A 30 -7.13 0.75 6.47
CA ARG A 30 -7.89 0.09 7.54
C ARG A 30 -6.99 -0.37 8.69
N LEU A 31 -5.74 -0.73 8.42
CA LEU A 31 -4.88 -1.45 9.37
C LEU A 31 -3.66 -0.65 9.86
N PHE A 32 -3.19 0.33 9.11
CA PHE A 32 -1.97 1.09 9.43
C PHE A 32 -2.27 2.58 9.56
N LYS A 33 -1.42 3.30 10.30
CA LYS A 33 -1.49 4.77 10.35
C LYS A 33 -1.15 5.35 8.99
N PRO A 34 -1.65 6.54 8.63
CA PRO A 34 -1.29 7.20 7.37
C PRO A 34 0.22 7.34 7.16
N THR A 35 0.96 7.59 8.24
CA THR A 35 2.43 7.76 8.23
C THR A 35 3.21 6.45 8.08
N GLU A 36 2.56 5.30 8.21
CA GLU A 36 3.16 3.97 8.03
C GLU A 36 2.96 3.45 6.60
N ILE A 37 2.21 4.18 5.76
CA ILE A 37 1.84 3.77 4.41
C ILE A 37 2.65 4.59 3.40
N VAL A 38 3.41 3.90 2.55
CA VAL A 38 4.04 4.50 1.36
C VAL A 38 3.32 3.97 0.13
N SER A 39 2.80 4.88 -0.71
CA SER A 39 2.04 4.55 -1.92
C SER A 39 2.79 5.04 -3.16
N SER A 40 3.01 4.14 -4.12
CA SER A 40 3.63 4.50 -5.40
C SER A 40 2.76 5.46 -6.21
N ASP A 41 1.42 5.33 -6.14
CA ASP A 41 0.48 6.26 -6.77
C ASP A 41 0.73 7.69 -6.25
N VAL A 42 0.81 7.86 -4.92
CA VAL A 42 1.07 9.17 -4.30
C VAL A 42 2.48 9.67 -4.68
N CYS A 43 3.48 8.80 -4.69
CA CYS A 43 4.83 9.17 -5.11
C CYS A 43 4.86 9.68 -6.56
N ARG A 44 4.12 9.07 -7.49
CA ARG A 44 3.99 9.57 -8.86
C ARG A 44 3.35 10.95 -8.91
N GLY A 45 2.27 11.15 -8.17
CA GLY A 45 1.63 12.46 -8.05
C GLY A 45 2.58 13.55 -7.51
N LEU A 46 3.52 13.21 -6.64
CA LEU A 46 4.50 14.16 -6.10
C LEU A 46 5.60 14.56 -7.10
N VAL A 47 5.94 13.71 -8.06
CA VAL A 47 7.06 13.96 -9.00
C VAL A 47 6.62 14.31 -10.41
N ALA A 48 5.39 13.93 -10.79
CA ALA A 48 4.84 14.08 -12.14
C ALA A 48 3.46 14.75 -12.18
N ASP A 49 2.94 15.22 -11.03
CA ASP A 49 1.60 15.83 -10.90
C ASP A 49 0.42 14.91 -11.33
N ASP A 50 0.68 13.62 -11.58
CA ASP A 50 -0.32 12.59 -11.92
C ASP A 50 0.00 11.25 -11.23
N GLU A 51 -0.91 10.76 -10.39
CA GLU A 51 -0.76 9.48 -9.69
C GLU A 51 -0.76 8.26 -10.63
N ASN A 52 -1.26 8.40 -11.86
CA ASN A 52 -1.37 7.33 -12.84
C ASN A 52 -0.20 7.27 -13.83
N ASP A 53 0.72 8.25 -13.81
CA ASP A 53 1.81 8.34 -14.78
C ASP A 53 2.84 7.20 -14.62
N GLN A 54 2.75 6.18 -15.47
CA GLN A 54 3.67 5.03 -15.42
C GLN A 54 5.07 5.32 -15.99
N SER A 55 5.33 6.54 -16.47
CA SER A 55 6.64 6.98 -16.95
C SER A 55 7.49 7.67 -15.87
N ALA A 56 6.88 7.98 -14.72
CA ALA A 56 7.49 8.63 -13.57
C ALA A 56 8.30 7.66 -12.67
#